data_AF-A0A944HW17-F1
#
_entry.id   AF-A0A944HW17-F1
#
_cell.length_a   1.000
_cell.length_b   1.000
_cell.length_c   1.000
_cell.angle_alpha   90.00
_cell.angle_beta   90.00
_cell.angle_gamma   90.00
#
_symmetry.space_group_name_H-M   'P 1'
#
loop_
_entity.id
_entity.type
_entity.pdbx_description
1 polymer ?
#
loop_
_entity_poly.entity_id
_entity_poly.type
_entity_poly.pdbx_seq_one_letter_code
_entity_poly.pdbx_strand_id
1 'polypeptide(L)'
;MVSSPLASVLFVRVHNAGRSQTAAGFLTHLAGELIEVCGDVRPVFPGRKYLDRDLKDPAGQGVEAVRTIRGEIRTLVEGLIAEAAPEAAK
;
A
#
# COMPACT_ATOMS: atom_id res chain seq x y z
N MET A 1 6.47 -24.79 -5.17
CA MET A 1 5.88 -24.10 -6.33
C MET A 1 5.39 -22.75 -5.83
N VAL A 2 6.09 -21.66 -6.14
CA VAL A 2 5.64 -20.31 -5.77
C VAL A 2 4.57 -19.93 -6.78
N SER A 3 3.33 -19.78 -6.32
CA SER A 3 2.23 -19.29 -7.16
C SER A 3 2.57 -17.88 -7.61
N SER A 4 2.30 -17.53 -8.88
CA SER A 4 2.38 -16.14 -9.31
C SER A 4 1.39 -15.30 -8.50
N PRO A 5 1.77 -14.07 -8.08
CA PRO A 5 0.88 -13.19 -7.33
C PRO A 5 -0.33 -12.83 -8.19
N LEU A 6 -1.48 -12.64 -7.54
CA LEU A 6 -2.74 -12.25 -8.21
C LEU A 6 -2.67 -10.82 -8.73
N ALA A 7 -1.89 -9.96 -8.06
CA ALA A 7 -1.66 -8.58 -8.44
C ALA A 7 -0.29 -8.09 -7.94
N SER A 8 0.23 -7.02 -8.54
CA SER A 8 1.40 -6.29 -8.03
C SER A 8 1.00 -4.84 -7.74
N VAL A 9 1.41 -4.32 -6.58
CA VAL A 9 1.13 -2.96 -6.10
C VAL A 9 2.45 -2.22 -5.87
N LEU A 10 2.51 -0.96 -6.30
CA LEU A 10 3.66 -0.07 -6.12
C LEU A 10 3.22 1.19 -5.35
N PHE A 11 3.84 1.46 -4.20
CA PHE A 11 3.63 2.70 -3.46
C PHE A 11 4.71 3.73 -3.81
N VAL A 12 4.32 4.85 -4.42
CA VAL A 12 5.25 5.89 -4.89
C VAL A 12 5.18 7.11 -3.97
N ARG A 13 6.31 7.56 -3.40
CA ARG A 13 6.44 8.85 -2.66
C ARG A 13 7.82 9.48 -2.88
N VAL A 14 7.94 10.78 -2.60
CA VAL A 14 9.18 11.57 -2.82
C VAL A 14 10.37 11.10 -1.96
N HIS A 15 10.12 10.66 -0.72
CA HIS A 15 11.18 10.29 0.23
C HIS A 15 11.12 8.82 0.69
N ASN A 16 10.18 8.03 0.17
CA ASN A 16 9.95 6.63 0.54
C ASN A 16 10.04 6.31 2.05
N ALA A 17 9.57 7.26 2.86
CA ALA A 17 9.56 7.17 4.31
C ALA A 17 8.14 7.41 4.85
N GLY A 18 7.84 6.83 6.01
CA GLY A 18 6.54 6.96 6.67
C GLY A 18 5.43 6.21 5.93
N ARG A 19 4.50 6.95 5.31
CA ARG A 19 3.25 6.41 4.77
C ARG A 19 3.42 5.26 3.77
N SER A 20 4.37 5.35 2.83
CA SER A 20 4.59 4.30 1.82
C SER A 20 5.08 2.99 2.44
N GLN A 21 5.99 3.08 3.42
CA GLN A 21 6.47 1.89 4.14
C GLN A 21 5.39 1.30 5.06
N THR A 22 4.59 2.14 5.72
CA THR A 22 3.46 1.65 6.52
C THR A 22 2.41 0.95 5.65
N ALA A 23 2.09 1.51 4.47
CA ALA A 23 1.16 0.90 3.53
C ALA A 23 1.70 -0.42 2.97
N ALA A 24 2.98 -0.46 2.57
CA ALA A 24 3.66 -1.68 2.14
C ALA A 24 3.64 -2.76 3.24
N GLY A 25 3.95 -2.39 4.49
CA GLY A 25 3.92 -3.30 5.62
C GLY A 25 2.52 -3.88 5.88
N PHE A 26 1.48 -3.05 5.84
CA PHE A 26 0.10 -3.54 5.96
C PHE A 26 -0.28 -4.45 4.80
N LEU A 27 0.10 -4.11 3.57
CA LEU A 27 -0.25 -4.90 2.40
C LEU A 27 0.42 -6.28 2.46
N THR A 28 1.70 -6.35 2.79
CA THR A 28 2.40 -7.62 3.00
C THR A 28 1.81 -8.41 4.17
N HIS A 29 1.43 -7.75 5.26
CA HIS A 29 0.86 -8.42 6.43
C HIS A 29 -0.54 -8.98 6.17
N LEU A 30 -1.37 -8.26 5.41
CA LEU A 30 -2.78 -8.62 5.17
C LEU A 30 -2.97 -9.51 3.92
N ALA A 31 -2.22 -9.26 2.84
CA ALA A 31 -2.34 -10.01 1.59
C ALA A 31 -1.31 -11.15 1.46
N GLY A 32 -0.28 -11.19 2.31
CA GLY A 32 0.77 -12.22 2.24
C GLY A 32 1.45 -12.25 0.86
N GLU A 33 1.51 -13.44 0.26
CA GLU A 33 2.09 -13.65 -1.08
C GLU A 33 1.08 -13.41 -2.22
N LEU A 34 -0.17 -13.08 -1.92
CA LEU A 34 -1.21 -12.87 -2.95
C LEU A 34 -0.97 -11.58 -3.75
N ILE A 35 -0.34 -10.58 -3.12
CA ILE A 35 -0.03 -9.30 -3.75
C ILE A 35 1.46 -8.98 -3.57
N GLU A 36 2.15 -8.80 -4.69
CA GLU A 36 3.55 -8.40 -4.70
C GLU A 36 3.67 -6.89 -4.46
N VAL A 37 4.55 -6.50 -3.53
CA VAL A 37 4.89 -5.09 -3.28
C VAL A 37 6.19 -4.74 -4.00
N CYS A 38 6.10 -3.95 -5.07
CA CYS A 38 7.28 -3.52 -5.80
C CYS A 38 7.92 -2.28 -5.16
N GLY A 39 9.26 -2.22 -5.22
CA GLY A 39 10.08 -1.16 -4.63
C GLY A 39 10.31 0.06 -5.52
N ASP A 40 10.80 1.10 -4.84
CA ASP A 40 10.90 2.52 -5.20
C ASP A 40 11.83 2.85 -6.37
N VAL A 41 11.26 2.81 -7.56
CA VAL A 41 11.74 3.61 -8.68
C VAL A 41 10.53 4.07 -9.47
N ARG A 42 10.52 5.33 -9.94
CA ARG A 42 9.48 5.83 -10.84
C ARG A 42 9.82 5.47 -12.30
N PRO A 43 9.28 4.36 -12.83
CA PRO A 43 8.75 4.37 -14.18
C PRO A 43 7.26 4.63 -14.10
N VAL A 44 6.77 5.57 -14.90
CA VAL A 44 5.36 5.53 -15.29
C VAL A 44 5.21 4.27 -16.14
N PHE A 45 4.56 3.25 -15.59
CA PHE A 45 4.23 2.02 -16.30
C PHE A 45 2.96 2.23 -17.14
N PRO A 46 3.01 2.06 -18.47
CA PRO A 46 1.82 2.08 -19.30
C PRO A 46 0.90 0.89 -18.94
N GLY A 47 -0.42 1.12 -18.95
CA GLY A 47 -1.42 0.08 -18.67
C GLY A 47 -1.64 -0.25 -17.18
N ARG A 48 -1.03 0.49 -16.24
CA ARG A 48 -1.30 0.36 -14.80
C ARG A 48 -2.39 1.32 -14.33
N LYS A 49 -3.16 0.89 -13.33
CA LYS A 49 -4.13 1.76 -12.64
C LYS A 49 -3.40 2.57 -11.58
N TYR A 50 -3.42 3.89 -11.72
CA TYR A 50 -2.88 4.82 -10.74
C TYR A 50 -3.98 5.26 -9.79
N LEU A 51 -3.76 5.07 -8.50
CA LEU A 51 -4.64 5.53 -7.44
C LEU A 51 -3.93 6.65 -6.70
N ASP A 52 -4.43 7.86 -6.85
CA ASP A 52 -4.02 8.96 -5.98
C ASP A 52 -4.90 8.92 -4.73
N ARG A 53 -4.24 8.82 -3.57
CA ARG A 53 -4.88 8.76 -2.26
C ARG A 53 -4.23 9.82 -1.40
N ASP A 54 -4.94 10.93 -1.22
CA ASP A 54 -4.52 11.99 -0.34
C ASP A 54 -4.53 11.48 1.11
N LEU A 55 -3.34 11.31 1.66
CA LEU A 55 -3.12 10.99 3.06
C LEU A 55 -2.47 12.20 3.73
N LYS A 56 -2.79 12.44 5.00
CA LYS A 56 -2.16 13.52 5.76
C LYS A 56 -0.70 13.17 6.06
N ASP A 57 0.22 14.13 6.01
CA ASP A 57 1.62 13.86 6.38
C ASP A 57 1.77 13.73 7.90
N PRO A 58 2.24 12.58 8.43
CA PRO A 58 2.54 12.44 9.85
C PRO A 58 3.81 13.19 10.29
N ALA A 59 4.63 13.69 9.36
CA ALA A 59 5.88 14.37 9.68
C ALA A 59 5.64 15.60 10.58
N GLY A 60 6.32 15.64 11.73
CA GLY A 60 6.19 16.73 12.70
C GLY A 60 4.93 16.68 13.57
N GLN A 61 4.09 15.65 13.43
CA GLN A 61 2.90 15.47 14.27
C GLN A 61 3.18 14.58 15.49
N GLY A 62 2.40 14.76 16.57
CA GLY A 62 2.50 13.92 17.77
C GLY A 62 2.06 12.46 17.52
N VAL A 63 2.44 11.56 18.44
CA VAL A 63 2.22 10.10 18.33
C VAL A 63 0.75 9.73 18.08
N GLU A 64 -0.20 10.46 18.67
CA GLU A 64 -1.63 10.19 18.47
C GLU A 64 -2.11 10.47 17.04
N ALA A 65 -1.57 11.50 16.38
CA ALA A 65 -1.85 11.78 14.98
C ALA A 65 -1.25 10.69 14.08
N VAL A 66 -0.03 10.23 14.40
CA VAL A 66 0.60 9.10 13.68
C VAL A 66 -0.23 7.83 13.80
N ARG A 67 -0.77 7.53 15.00
CA ARG A 67 -1.65 6.38 15.23
C ARG A 67 -2.93 6.46 14.40
N THR A 68 -3.51 7.65 14.30
CA THR A 68 -4.70 7.91 13.46
C THR A 68 -4.40 7.68 11.99
N ILE A 69 -3.31 8.29 11.47
CA ILE A 69 -2.87 8.12 10.09
C ILE A 69 -2.56 6.65 9.77
N ARG A 70 -1.96 5.91 10.70
CA ARG A 70 -1.73 4.47 10.54
C ARG A 70 -3.04 3.71 10.40
N GLY A 71 -4.08 4.07 11.17
CA GLY A 71 -5.42 3.50 11.05
C GLY A 71 -6.05 3.78 9.69
N GLU A 72 -5.95 5.01 9.20
CA GLU A 72 -6.43 5.39 7.87
C GLU A 72 -5.72 4.62 6.75
N ILE A 73 -4.39 4.49 6.84
CA ILE A 73 -3.61 3.70 5.88
C ILE A 73 -4.07 2.24 5.89
N ARG A 74 -4.34 1.66 7.05
CA ARG A 74 -4.84 0.30 7.15
C ARG A 74 -6.16 0.13 6.39
N THR A 75 -7.14 1.00 6.62
CA THR A 75 -8.44 0.95 5.93
C THR A 75 -8.28 1.12 4.41
N LEU A 76 -7.38 2.00 3.96
CA LEU A 76 -7.10 2.15 2.53
C LEU A 76 -6.48 0.88 1.92
N VAL A 77 -5.57 0.22 2.63
CA VAL A 77 -4.96 -1.03 2.19
C VAL A 77 -5.97 -2.16 2.14
N GLU A 78 -6.86 -2.27 3.13
CA GLU A 78 -7.96 -3.26 3.12
C GLU A 78 -8.87 -3.07 1.90
N GLY A 79 -9.25 -1.82 1.58
CA GLY A 79 -9.99 -1.52 0.36
C GLY A 79 -9.22 -1.82 -0.92
N LEU A 80 -7.90 -1.56 -0.94
CA LEU A 80 -7.04 -1.86 -2.08
C LEU A 80 -6.96 -3.37 -2.34
N ILE A 81 -6.86 -4.18 -1.29
CA ILE A 81 -6.84 -5.65 -1.41
C ILE A 81 -8.15 -6.14 -2.00
N ALA A 82 -9.30 -5.63 -1.52
CA ALA A 82 -10.60 -5.99 -2.05
C ALA A 82 -10.78 -5.63 -3.54
N GLU A 83 -10.18 -4.52 -3.99
CA GLU A 83 -10.22 -4.09 -5.38
C GLU A 83 -9.21 -4.85 -6.27
N ALA A 84 -7.99 -5.09 -5.78
CA ALA A 84 -6.90 -5.69 -6.54
C ALA A 84 -6.99 -7.22 -6.60
N ALA A 85 -7.55 -7.85 -5.58
CA ALA A 85 -7.68 -9.30 -5.47
C ALA A 85 -9.01 -9.66 -4.78
N PRO A 86 -10.16 -9.54 -5.48
CA PRO A 86 -11.46 -9.94 -4.92
C PRO A 86 -11.49 -11.43 -4.50
N GLU A 87 -10.66 -12.27 -5.12
CA GLU A 87 -10.45 -13.69 -4.80
C GLU A 87 -9.75 -13.91 -3.44
N ALA A 88 -9.05 -12.90 -2.91
CA ALA A 88 -8.27 -12.98 -1.66
C ALA A 88 -9.08 -12.63 -0.40
N ALA A 89 -10.26 -12.02 -0.54
CA ALA A 89 -11.06 -11.46 0.56
C ALA A 89 -11.99 -12.49 1.24
N LYS A 90 -11.60 -13.77 1.32
CA LYS A 90 -12.44 -14.86 1.82
C LYS A 90 -12.18 -15.21 3.28
#